data_AF-A0A4Y7TJQ4-F1
#
_entry.id   AF-A0A4Y7TJQ4-F1
#
_cell.length_a   1.000
_cell.length_b   1.000
_cell.length_c   1.000
_cell.angle_alpha   90.00
_cell.angle_beta   90.00
_cell.angle_gamma   90.00
#
_symmetry.space_group_name_H-M   'P 1'
#
loop_
_entity.id
_entity.type
_entity.pdbx_description
1 polymer ?
#
loop_
_entity_poly.entity_id
_entity_poly.type
_entity_poly.pdbx_seq_one_letter_code
_entity_poly.pdbx_strand_id
1 'polypeptide(L)'
;MADGRAPRGLPLLSGPAPSQPQDPDSCRKCGKEFNIIFSRSRKCNHCGFMYCHNCSDYQALMPRTGPDTGYDVMNVCGYCIEYLTITAGGRSHLKTLPIAKLRKYANAYDINITRAVEKDDIIDALVSTRTQNGCLPRLHEVRRNNKIPLRRR
;
A
#
# COMPACT_ATOMS: atom_id res chain seq x y z
N MET A 1 -26.43 -15.99 -16.18
CA MET A 1 -25.35 -15.43 -17.01
C MET A 1 -24.84 -14.19 -16.28
N ALA A 2 -23.78 -14.36 -15.48
CA ALA A 2 -23.15 -13.25 -14.76
C ALA A 2 -21.94 -12.78 -15.56
N ASP A 3 -21.98 -11.51 -15.95
CA ASP A 3 -21.00 -10.83 -16.79
C ASP A 3 -19.60 -10.86 -16.12
N GLY A 4 -18.64 -11.46 -16.83
CA GLY A 4 -17.29 -11.78 -16.37
C GLY A 4 -16.35 -10.58 -16.31
N ARG A 5 -16.77 -9.49 -15.67
CA ARG A 5 -15.87 -8.38 -15.37
C ARG A 5 -15.08 -8.73 -14.12
N ALA A 6 -13.84 -9.22 -14.31
CA ALA A 6 -12.93 -9.51 -13.21
C ALA A 6 -12.97 -8.37 -12.17
N PRO A 7 -13.36 -8.63 -10.91
CA PRO A 7 -13.13 -7.65 -9.86
C PRO A 7 -11.63 -7.38 -9.90
N ARG A 8 -11.24 -6.10 -9.94
CA ARG A 8 -9.84 -5.67 -9.97
C ARG A 8 -9.09 -6.51 -8.93
N GLY A 9 -8.14 -7.33 -9.38
CA GLY A 9 -7.46 -8.30 -8.52
C GLY A 9 -6.87 -7.61 -7.30
N LEU A 10 -6.89 -8.30 -6.16
CA LEU A 10 -6.23 -7.82 -4.94
C LEU A 10 -4.77 -7.44 -5.28
N PRO A 11 -4.28 -6.27 -4.84
CA PRO A 11 -2.96 -5.82 -5.25
C PRO A 11 -1.88 -6.69 -4.60
N LEU A 12 -0.75 -6.84 -5.30
CA LEU A 12 0.37 -7.63 -4.81
C LEU A 12 1.19 -6.86 -3.76
N LEU A 13 1.59 -7.56 -2.72
CA LEU A 13 2.66 -7.17 -1.83
C LEU A 13 3.99 -7.59 -2.48
N SER A 14 4.91 -6.66 -2.53
CA SER A 14 6.23 -6.88 -3.12
C SER A 14 7.21 -7.64 -2.22
N GLY A 15 6.82 -7.94 -0.97
CA GLY A 15 7.65 -8.61 0.00
C GLY A 15 7.18 -8.40 1.44
N PRO A 16 7.85 -9.01 2.42
CA PRO A 16 7.46 -8.95 3.82
C PRO A 16 7.47 -7.53 4.37
N ALA A 17 6.62 -7.28 5.37
CA ALA A 17 6.63 -6.02 6.08
C ALA A 17 8.00 -5.77 6.75
N PRO A 18 8.48 -4.52 6.74
CA PRO A 18 9.67 -4.16 7.50
C PRO A 18 9.44 -4.31 9.00
N SER A 19 10.51 -4.64 9.73
CA SER A 19 10.50 -4.62 11.20
C SER A 19 10.23 -3.20 11.70
N GLN A 20 9.24 -3.05 12.58
CA GLN A 20 8.96 -1.77 13.22
C GLN A 20 9.51 -1.76 14.65
N PRO A 21 10.08 -0.62 15.11
CA PRO A 21 10.86 -0.61 16.35
C PRO A 21 10.11 -0.85 17.66
N GLN A 22 8.77 -0.82 17.71
CA GLN A 22 8.01 -1.00 18.96
C GLN A 22 6.59 -1.50 18.64
N ASP A 23 5.96 -2.18 19.60
CA ASP A 23 4.52 -2.44 19.60
C ASP A 23 3.82 -1.25 20.27
N PRO A 24 3.21 -0.32 19.51
CA PRO A 24 2.54 0.83 20.09
C PRO A 24 1.22 0.42 20.77
N ASP A 25 0.86 1.12 21.84
CA ASP A 25 -0.38 0.89 22.59
C ASP A 25 -1.64 1.46 21.89
N SER A 26 -1.51 2.02 20.68
CA SER A 26 -2.64 2.60 19.95
C SER A 26 -2.55 2.45 18.44
N CYS A 27 -3.72 2.47 17.79
CA CYS A 27 -3.86 2.39 16.35
C CYS A 27 -3.22 3.60 15.67
N ARG A 28 -2.27 3.36 14.76
CA ARG A 28 -1.53 4.43 14.07
C ARG A 28 -2.42 5.35 13.21
N LYS A 29 -3.58 4.87 12.73
CA LYS A 29 -4.51 5.66 11.90
C LYS A 29 -5.46 6.52 12.74
N CYS A 30 -6.20 5.91 13.67
CA CYS A 30 -7.26 6.61 14.42
C CYS A 30 -6.88 6.99 15.86
N GLY A 31 -5.74 6.49 16.38
CA GLY A 31 -5.32 6.70 17.76
C GLY A 31 -6.11 5.90 18.80
N LYS A 32 -7.01 4.99 18.38
CA LYS A 32 -7.74 4.12 19.32
C LYS A 32 -6.73 3.26 20.08
N GLU A 33 -6.74 3.36 21.40
CA GLU A 33 -5.92 2.53 22.27
C GLU A 33 -6.26 1.04 22.11
N PHE A 34 -5.24 0.21 22.23
CA PHE A 34 -5.39 -1.22 22.23
C PHE A 34 -5.66 -1.70 23.65
N ASN A 35 -6.56 -2.67 23.77
CA ASN A 35 -6.84 -3.35 25.02
C ASN A 35 -7.21 -4.80 24.73
N ILE A 36 -7.00 -5.67 25.72
CA ILE A 36 -7.13 -7.13 25.56
C ILE A 36 -8.59 -7.52 25.20
N ILE A 37 -9.57 -6.71 25.60
CA ILE A 37 -10.99 -7.05 25.60
C ILE A 37 -11.73 -6.56 24.33
N PHE A 38 -11.53 -5.31 23.90
CA PHE A 38 -12.35 -4.65 22.87
C PHE A 38 -11.55 -4.12 21.66
N SER A 39 -10.22 -4.07 21.74
CA SER A 39 -9.40 -3.39 20.74
C SER A 39 -8.07 -4.12 20.57
N ARG A 40 -8.12 -5.33 19.99
CA ARG A 40 -6.91 -6.07 19.63
C ARG A 40 -6.18 -5.37 18.48
N SER A 41 -4.87 -5.28 18.61
CA SER A 41 -3.98 -4.74 17.59
C SER A 41 -3.78 -5.75 16.44
N ARG A 42 -3.61 -5.24 15.22
CA ARG A 42 -3.23 -6.00 14.03
C ARG A 42 -2.08 -5.31 13.32
N LYS A 43 -1.05 -6.08 12.98
CA LYS A 43 0.08 -5.61 12.18
C LYS A 43 -0.32 -5.55 10.70
N CYS A 44 0.00 -4.44 10.04
CA CYS A 44 -0.15 -4.33 8.58
C CYS A 44 0.98 -5.09 7.87
N ASN A 45 0.66 -6.00 6.95
CA ASN A 45 1.65 -6.78 6.21
C ASN A 45 2.41 -5.99 5.13
N HIS A 46 2.06 -4.72 4.90
CA HIS A 46 2.82 -3.84 4.02
C HIS A 46 3.78 -2.94 4.80
N CYS A 47 3.29 -2.20 5.80
CA CYS A 47 4.11 -1.22 6.52
C CYS A 47 4.64 -1.68 7.87
N GLY A 48 4.10 -2.75 8.43
CA GLY A 48 4.51 -3.28 9.73
C GLY A 48 3.99 -2.50 10.95
N PHE A 49 3.27 -1.38 10.78
CA PHE A 49 2.66 -0.67 11.91
C PHE A 49 1.39 -1.36 12.42
N MET A 50 1.01 -1.04 13.66
CA MET A 50 -0.18 -1.57 14.32
C MET A 50 -1.42 -0.72 14.08
N TYR A 51 -2.54 -1.39 13.85
CA TYR A 51 -3.85 -0.80 13.57
C TYR A 51 -4.95 -1.57 14.30
N CYS A 52 -6.08 -0.93 14.56
CA CYS A 52 -7.29 -1.66 14.94
C CYS A 52 -7.87 -2.40 13.72
N HIS A 53 -8.79 -3.33 13.97
CA HIS A 53 -9.45 -4.11 12.92
C HIS A 53 -10.01 -3.22 11.81
N ASN A 54 -10.83 -2.21 12.14
CA ASN A 54 -11.45 -1.31 11.15
C ASN A 54 -10.43 -0.52 10.30
N CYS A 55 -9.24 -0.26 10.84
CA CYS A 55 -8.19 0.45 10.10
C CYS A 55 -7.31 -0.46 9.24
N SER A 56 -7.47 -1.78 9.38
CA SER A 56 -6.68 -2.82 8.72
C SER A 56 -7.49 -3.96 8.11
N ASP A 57 -8.77 -3.71 7.82
CA ASP A 57 -9.69 -4.68 7.20
C ASP A 57 -9.59 -4.73 5.67
N TYR A 58 -8.40 -4.42 5.13
CA TYR A 58 -8.13 -4.45 3.70
C TYR A 58 -7.18 -5.58 3.39
N GLN A 59 -7.21 -6.09 2.17
CA GLN A 59 -6.49 -7.28 1.77
C GLN A 59 -5.56 -7.03 0.58
N ALA A 60 -4.42 -7.71 0.58
CA ALA A 60 -3.45 -7.73 -0.50
C ALA A 60 -2.85 -9.14 -0.61
N LEU A 61 -2.22 -9.47 -1.73
CA LEU A 61 -1.68 -10.80 -2.00
C LEU A 61 -0.18 -10.84 -1.75
N MET A 62 0.28 -11.73 -0.87
CA MET A 62 1.70 -12.04 -0.69
C MET A 62 2.06 -13.29 -1.50
N PRO A 63 3.08 -13.24 -2.38
CA PRO A 63 3.59 -14.46 -3.01
C PRO A 63 4.07 -15.45 -1.94
N ARG A 64 3.70 -16.72 -2.07
CA ARG A 64 4.24 -17.79 -1.22
C ARG A 64 5.72 -17.97 -1.50
N THR A 65 6.50 -18.12 -0.44
CA THR A 65 7.93 -18.45 -0.53
C THR A 65 8.13 -19.94 -0.31
N GLY A 66 8.90 -20.61 -1.16
CA GLY A 66 9.20 -22.03 -1.03
C GLY A 66 8.72 -22.84 -2.25
N PRO A 67 8.54 -24.16 -2.11
CA PRO A 67 8.13 -25.04 -3.21
C PRO A 67 6.66 -24.83 -3.62
N ASP A 68 5.85 -24.24 -2.74
CA ASP A 68 4.43 -24.00 -3.00
C ASP A 68 4.23 -22.78 -3.90
N THR A 69 3.60 -23.00 -5.06
CA THR A 69 3.17 -21.91 -5.94
C THR A 69 1.87 -21.29 -5.43
N GLY A 70 1.77 -19.96 -5.46
CA GLY A 70 0.51 -19.27 -5.19
C GLY A 70 0.67 -17.98 -4.37
N TYR A 71 -0.46 -17.49 -3.87
CA TYR A 71 -0.54 -16.26 -3.10
C TYR A 71 -1.35 -16.47 -1.83
N ASP A 72 -0.92 -15.82 -0.75
CA ASP A 72 -1.66 -15.73 0.50
C ASP A 72 -2.33 -14.36 0.64
N VAL A 73 -3.55 -14.37 1.17
CA VAL A 73 -4.29 -13.14 1.45
C VAL A 73 -3.81 -12.57 2.77
N MET A 74 -3.29 -11.35 2.73
CA MET A 74 -2.69 -10.66 3.87
C MET A 74 -3.46 -9.38 4.20
N ASN A 75 -3.63 -9.11 5.50
CA ASN A 75 -4.27 -7.87 5.95
C ASN A 75 -3.31 -6.67 5.83
N VAL A 76 -3.83 -5.54 5.37
CA VAL A 76 -3.11 -4.27 5.23
C VAL A 76 -3.94 -3.10 5.74
N CYS A 77 -3.28 -2.00 6.11
CA CYS A 77 -3.98 -0.81 6.57
C CYS A 77 -4.59 -0.01 5.42
N GLY A 78 -5.56 0.84 5.74
CA GLY A 78 -6.25 1.68 4.75
C GLY A 78 -5.34 2.64 3.97
N TYR A 79 -4.19 3.04 4.52
CA TYR A 79 -3.20 3.83 3.77
C TYR A 79 -2.43 2.95 2.78
N CYS A 80 -2.04 1.75 3.21
CA CYS A 80 -1.26 0.85 2.37
C CYS A 80 -2.07 0.31 1.21
N ILE A 81 -3.34 -0.06 1.40
CA ILE A 81 -4.18 -0.52 0.30
C ILE A 81 -4.37 0.56 -0.78
N GLU A 82 -4.49 1.82 -0.37
CA GLU A 82 -4.64 2.95 -1.30
C GLU A 82 -3.40 3.07 -2.19
N TYR A 83 -2.22 2.93 -1.60
CA TYR A 83 -0.96 2.96 -2.33
C TYR A 83 -0.73 1.72 -3.18
N LEU A 84 -1.03 0.52 -2.66
CA LEU A 84 -0.92 -0.73 -3.41
C LEU A 84 -1.86 -0.73 -4.63
N THR A 85 -3.05 -0.13 -4.52
CA THR A 85 -3.97 0.06 -5.64
C THR A 85 -3.40 1.00 -6.70
N ILE A 86 -2.68 2.06 -6.30
CA ILE A 86 -1.98 2.95 -7.24
C ILE A 86 -0.82 2.19 -7.92
N THR A 87 -0.07 1.37 -7.18
CA THR A 87 0.99 0.53 -7.74
C THR A 87 0.44 -0.46 -8.78
N ALA A 88 -0.65 -1.16 -8.47
CA ALA A 88 -1.26 -2.15 -9.36
C ALA A 88 -2.07 -1.52 -10.51
N GLY A 89 -2.44 -0.24 -10.41
CA GLY A 89 -3.29 0.44 -11.38
C GLY A 89 -2.62 0.67 -12.72
N GLY A 90 -3.29 0.30 -13.81
CA GLY A 90 -2.89 0.68 -15.17
C GLY A 90 -3.11 2.17 -15.47
N ARG A 91 -2.53 2.68 -16.58
CA ARG A 91 -2.63 4.09 -17.00
C ARG A 91 -4.06 4.63 -16.96
N SER A 92 -5.04 3.89 -17.50
CA SER A 92 -6.46 4.31 -17.50
C SER A 92 -7.02 4.50 -16.09
N HIS A 93 -6.64 3.65 -15.13
CA HIS A 93 -7.07 3.84 -13.74
C HIS A 93 -6.39 5.04 -13.09
N LEU A 94 -5.09 5.24 -13.33
CA LEU A 94 -4.36 6.38 -12.77
C LEU A 94 -4.92 7.71 -13.28
N LYS A 95 -5.40 7.76 -14.54
CA LYS A 95 -6.08 8.92 -15.12
C LYS A 95 -7.37 9.29 -14.38
N THR A 96 -8.05 8.35 -13.71
CA THR A 96 -9.26 8.67 -12.92
C THR A 96 -8.94 9.22 -11.52
N LEU A 97 -7.70 9.13 -11.04
CA LEU A 97 -7.34 9.55 -9.69
C LEU A 97 -7.02 11.06 -9.63
N PRO A 98 -7.31 11.75 -8.51
CA PRO A 98 -6.90 13.14 -8.33
C PRO A 98 -5.37 13.33 -8.37
N ILE A 99 -4.90 14.44 -8.95
CA ILE A 99 -3.46 14.75 -9.06
C ILE A 99 -2.79 14.77 -7.67
N ALA A 100 -3.47 15.35 -6.67
CA ALA A 100 -2.97 15.39 -5.30
C ALA A 100 -2.67 13.99 -4.73
N LYS A 101 -3.49 12.99 -5.08
CA LYS A 101 -3.31 11.59 -4.65
C LYS A 101 -2.09 10.96 -5.33
N LEU A 102 -1.90 11.21 -6.62
CA LEU A 102 -0.72 10.75 -7.37
C LEU A 102 0.58 11.37 -6.83
N ARG A 103 0.58 12.69 -6.56
CA ARG A 103 1.73 13.40 -5.97
C ARG A 103 2.05 12.90 -4.56
N LYS A 104 1.02 12.65 -3.74
CA LYS A 104 1.18 12.07 -2.40
C LYS A 104 1.81 10.67 -2.46
N TYR A 105 1.38 9.84 -3.41
CA TYR A 105 1.99 8.53 -3.64
C TYR A 105 3.45 8.66 -4.08
N ALA A 106 3.74 9.50 -5.07
CA ALA A 106 5.10 9.74 -5.55
C ALA A 106 6.03 10.18 -4.40
N ASN A 107 5.58 11.11 -3.55
CA ASN A 107 6.36 11.54 -2.39
C ASN A 107 6.59 10.41 -1.37
N ALA A 108 5.56 9.59 -1.10
CA ALA A 108 5.63 8.49 -0.14
C ALA A 108 6.64 7.41 -0.54
N TYR A 109 6.76 7.15 -1.84
CA TYR A 109 7.71 6.19 -2.40
C TYR A 109 8.99 6.83 -2.92
N ASP A 110 9.19 8.13 -2.79
CA ASP A 110 10.39 8.82 -3.27
C ASP A 110 10.59 8.70 -4.80
N ILE A 111 9.48 8.82 -5.54
CA ILE A 111 9.47 8.82 -7.01
C ILE A 111 9.68 10.25 -7.51
N ASN A 112 10.69 10.45 -8.35
CA ASN A 112 11.03 11.76 -8.86
C ASN A 112 10.01 12.21 -9.92
N ILE A 113 9.25 13.26 -9.59
CA ILE A 113 8.27 13.90 -10.47
C ILE A 113 8.57 15.39 -10.70
N THR A 114 9.81 15.83 -10.44
CA THR A 114 10.17 17.27 -10.48
C THR A 114 9.99 17.88 -11.87
N ARG A 115 10.16 17.09 -12.93
CA ARG A 115 9.98 17.54 -14.33
C ARG A 115 8.57 17.30 -14.88
N ALA A 116 7.65 16.77 -14.07
CA ALA A 116 6.30 16.46 -14.50
C ALA A 116 5.41 17.71 -14.42
N VAL A 117 5.06 18.26 -15.58
CA VAL A 117 4.22 19.47 -15.71
C VAL A 117 2.76 19.06 -15.76
N GLU A 118 2.45 18.06 -16.57
CA GLU A 118 1.09 17.57 -16.78
C GLU A 118 0.78 16.33 -15.92
N LYS A 119 -0.51 15.99 -15.84
CA LYS A 119 -0.95 14.79 -15.13
C LYS A 119 -0.39 13.52 -15.77
N ASP A 120 -0.34 13.48 -17.10
CA ASP A 120 0.17 12.32 -17.83
C ASP A 120 1.68 12.12 -17.58
N ASP A 121 2.47 13.18 -17.45
CA ASP A 121 3.88 13.09 -17.04
C ASP A 121 4.06 12.40 -15.67
N ILE A 122 3.18 12.73 -14.71
CA ILE A 122 3.20 12.09 -13.39
C ILE A 122 2.90 10.60 -13.54
N ILE A 123 1.85 10.26 -14.30
CA ILE A 123 1.46 8.86 -14.53
C ILE A 123 2.59 8.08 -15.18
N ASP A 124 3.29 8.69 -16.12
CA ASP A 124 4.39 8.06 -16.85
C ASP A 124 5.59 7.83 -15.94
N ALA A 125 5.91 8.78 -15.06
CA ALA A 125 6.91 8.57 -14.01
C ALA A 125 6.52 7.42 -13.06
N LEU A 126 5.25 7.34 -12.63
CA LEU A 126 4.78 6.26 -11.75
C LEU A 126 4.83 4.88 -12.42
N VAL A 127 4.45 4.79 -13.69
CA VAL A 127 4.43 3.54 -14.44
C VAL A 127 5.86 3.09 -14.78
N SER A 128 6.73 4.00 -15.20
CA SER A 128 8.12 3.70 -15.55
C SER A 128 8.98 3.30 -14.34
N THR A 129 8.58 3.65 -13.12
CA THR A 129 9.27 3.22 -11.90
C THR A 129 9.06 1.74 -11.59
N ARG A 130 8.02 1.10 -12.14
CA ARG A 130 7.67 -0.30 -11.83
C ARG A 130 8.65 -1.26 -12.49
N THR A 131 8.90 -2.38 -11.83
CA THR A 131 9.62 -3.53 -12.41
C THR A 131 8.75 -4.27 -13.42
N GLN A 132 9.33 -5.21 -14.18
CA GLN A 132 8.59 -6.08 -15.11
C GLN A 132 7.45 -6.85 -14.42
N ASN A 133 7.57 -7.09 -13.11
CA ASN A 133 6.57 -7.79 -12.31
C ASN A 133 5.42 -6.87 -11.84
N GLY A 134 5.39 -5.60 -12.27
CA GLY A 134 4.37 -4.62 -11.88
C GLY A 134 4.53 -4.05 -10.47
N CYS A 135 5.47 -4.57 -9.67
CA CYS A 135 5.80 -4.09 -8.33
C CYS A 135 6.87 -2.98 -8.38
N LEU A 136 6.96 -2.20 -7.30
CA LEU A 136 8.05 -1.21 -7.16
C LEU A 136 9.40 -1.92 -6.84
N PRO A 137 10.53 -1.30 -7.21
CA PRO A 137 11.85 -1.78 -6.79
C PRO A 137 12.01 -1.69 -5.27
N ARG A 138 12.80 -2.62 -4.70
CA ARG A 138 13.07 -2.71 -3.25
C ARG A 138 13.52 -1.38 -2.61
N LEU A 139 14.25 -0.54 -3.36
CA LEU A 139 14.73 0.76 -2.87
C LEU A 139 13.59 1.70 -2.44
N HIS A 140 12.53 1.78 -3.25
CA HIS A 140 11.36 2.60 -2.97
C HIS A 140 10.54 2.02 -1.80
N GLU A 141 10.61 0.70 -1.62
CA GLU A 141 9.88 -0.01 -0.59
C GLU A 141 10.47 0.12 0.79
N VAL A 142 11.80 0.15 0.91
CA VAL A 142 12.46 0.39 2.19
C VAL A 142 12.18 1.82 2.68
N ARG A 143 12.11 2.79 1.75
CA ARG A 143 11.88 4.22 2.09
C ARG A 143 10.45 4.56 2.48
N ARG A 144 9.47 3.68 2.20
CA ARG A 144 8.04 3.92 2.50
C ARG A 144 7.77 4.10 4.00
N ASN A 145 8.61 3.53 4.87
CA ASN A 145 8.36 3.42 6.31
C ASN A 145 8.32 4.77 7.03
N ASN A 146 9.10 5.74 6.55
CA ASN A 146 9.23 7.03 7.21
C ASN A 146 8.13 8.01 6.82
N LYS A 147 7.29 7.68 5.83
CA LYS A 147 6.33 8.60 5.21
C LYS A 147 4.87 8.18 5.31
N ILE A 148 4.57 7.08 6.01
CA ILE A 148 3.17 6.75 6.31
C ILE A 148 2.63 7.80 7.29
N PRO A 149 1.62 8.59 6.89
CA PRO A 149 1.15 9.68 7.71
C PRO A 149 0.75 9.20 9.10
N LEU A 150 1.26 9.91 10.12
CA LEU A 150 0.68 9.88 11.45
C LEU A 150 -0.68 10.58 11.41
N ARG A 151 -1.58 10.23 12.34
CA ARG A 151 -2.88 10.88 12.55
C ARG A 151 -2.76 12.39 12.30
N ARG A 152 -3.48 12.91 11.29
CA ARG A 152 -3.72 14.35 11.22
C ARG A 152 -4.73 14.64 12.33
N ARG A 153 -4.32 15.45 13.31
CA ARG A 153 -5.21 16.01 14.32
C ARG A 153 -6.32 16.80 13.63
#